data_AF-A0A358QKP7-F1
#
_entry.id   AF-A0A358QKP7-F1
#
_cell.length_a   1.000
_cell.length_b   1.000
_cell.length_c   1.000
_cell.angle_alpha   90.00
_cell.angle_beta   90.00
_cell.angle_gamma   90.00
#
_symmetry.space_group_name_H-M   'P 1'
#
loop_
_entity.id
_entity.type
_entity.pdbx_description
1 polymer ?
#
loop_
_entity_poly.entity_id
_entity_poly.type
_entity_poly.pdbx_seq_one_letter_code
_entity_poly.pdbx_strand_id
1 'polypeptide(L)'
;VIGAAAIMIAAATAFQGTALAGQFVNAQTVAQGLARHISSAVGAIFAVLLIDASVIGASAVTLATSYAFGDVFGIRHSLHRSWREAKLFYGVFTVVVVVAAAIVLIPSAPLGLITTAVQALAGTLLPSASLFLLLLCNDPAVLGPWVNKPWLNVLATVILAILVMLSLILVFSTIFSGVSVTLLLIVFGGMLVAGLIGIGIVTRGSLAPAVSERAKEERFTWRMPPIALLTRPVPSRGRRIGMTAMGAYIAVAVLLLLVKAIELGFGH
;
A
#
# COMPACT_ATOMS: atom_id res chain seq x y z
N VAL A 1 -5.47 -11.57 11.13
CA VAL A 1 -5.10 -10.86 12.38
C VAL A 1 -4.44 -11.81 13.39
N ILE A 2 -5.09 -12.91 13.79
CA ILE A 2 -4.55 -13.84 14.79
C ILE A 2 -3.18 -14.42 14.40
N GLY A 3 -3.02 -14.93 13.17
CA GLY A 3 -1.73 -15.46 12.71
C GLY A 3 -0.59 -14.42 12.70
N ALA A 4 -0.89 -13.19 12.27
CA ALA A 4 0.08 -12.10 12.30
C ALA A 4 0.48 -11.74 13.75
N ALA A 5 -0.49 -11.68 14.67
CA ALA A 5 -0.23 -11.45 16.08
C ALA A 5 0.63 -12.57 16.69
N ALA A 6 0.34 -13.83 16.36
CA ALA A 6 1.12 -14.98 16.82
C ALA A 6 2.59 -14.91 16.34
N ILE A 7 2.83 -14.57 15.07
CA ILE A 7 4.19 -14.41 14.53
C ILE A 7 4.91 -13.25 15.22
N MET A 8 4.25 -12.11 15.44
CA MET A 8 4.84 -10.97 16.14
C MET A 8 5.20 -11.30 17.60
N ILE A 9 4.31 -11.99 18.32
CA ILE A 9 4.56 -12.41 19.70
C ILE A 9 5.72 -13.41 19.75
N ALA A 10 5.72 -14.42 18.87
CA ALA A 10 6.79 -15.42 18.82
C ALA A 10 8.15 -14.80 18.45
N ALA A 11 8.18 -13.85 17.52
CA ALA A 11 9.40 -13.11 17.21
C ALA A 11 9.85 -12.25 18.40
N ALA A 12 8.92 -11.53 19.05
CA ALA A 12 9.25 -10.72 20.22
C ALA A 12 9.84 -11.58 21.34
N THR A 13 9.22 -12.71 21.69
CA THR A 13 9.72 -13.59 22.75
C THR A 13 11.03 -14.28 22.40
N ALA A 14 11.24 -14.68 21.14
CA ALA A 14 12.47 -15.34 20.71
C ALA A 14 13.68 -14.41 20.68
N PHE A 15 13.48 -13.13 20.33
CA PHE A 15 14.58 -12.19 20.08
C PHE A 15 14.75 -11.14 21.18
N GLN A 16 13.82 -11.00 22.13
CA GLN A 16 13.96 -10.05 23.25
C GLN A 16 15.25 -10.31 24.04
N GLY A 17 16.06 -9.26 24.24
CA GLY A 17 17.34 -9.36 24.95
C GLY A 17 18.50 -9.96 24.14
N THR A 18 18.27 -10.36 22.88
CA THR A 18 19.33 -10.83 21.98
C THR A 18 19.90 -9.69 21.13
N ALA A 19 21.12 -9.86 20.59
CA ALA A 19 21.73 -8.90 19.68
C ALA A 19 20.92 -8.68 18.37
N LEU A 20 19.98 -9.58 18.05
CA LEU A 20 19.12 -9.51 16.86
C LEU A 20 17.80 -8.75 17.14
N ALA A 21 17.56 -8.28 18.37
CA ALA A 21 16.38 -7.51 18.72
C ALA A 21 16.31 -6.22 17.87
N GLY A 22 15.26 -6.09 17.06
CA GLY A 22 15.05 -4.92 16.18
C GLY A 22 15.88 -4.91 14.89
N GLN A 23 16.68 -5.95 14.62
CA GLN A 23 17.50 -6.05 13.41
C GLN A 23 17.01 -7.18 12.50
N PHE A 24 16.30 -6.83 11.43
CA PHE A 24 15.87 -7.80 10.43
C PHE A 24 16.94 -8.03 9.37
N VAL A 25 17.53 -9.22 9.34
CA VAL A 25 18.57 -9.60 8.37
C VAL A 25 17.96 -10.35 7.18
N ASN A 26 17.22 -11.42 7.42
CA ASN A 26 16.46 -12.15 6.41
C ASN A 26 15.50 -13.16 7.06
N ALA A 27 14.62 -13.77 6.27
CA ALA A 27 13.66 -14.75 6.78
C ALA A 27 14.31 -16.04 7.32
N GLN A 28 15.47 -16.44 6.78
CA GLN A 28 16.23 -17.61 7.27
C GLN A 28 16.72 -17.39 8.71
N THR A 29 17.26 -16.22 9.03
CA THR A 29 17.71 -15.86 10.38
C THR A 29 16.57 -15.86 11.38
N VAL A 30 15.37 -15.42 10.95
CA VAL A 30 14.16 -15.48 11.78
C VAL A 30 13.77 -16.93 12.05
N ALA A 31 13.71 -17.79 11.04
CA ALA A 31 13.38 -19.21 11.18
C ALA A 31 14.36 -19.95 12.11
N GLN A 32 15.67 -19.74 11.90
CA GLN A 32 16.71 -20.34 12.74
C GLN A 32 16.75 -19.77 14.16
N GLY A 33 16.42 -18.49 14.33
CA GLY A 33 16.31 -17.86 15.64
C GLY A 33 15.15 -18.43 16.43
N LEU A 34 13.97 -18.57 15.81
CA LEU A 34 12.81 -19.23 16.41
C LEU A 34 13.10 -20.69 16.76
N ALA A 35 13.81 -21.41 15.88
CA ALA A 35 14.21 -22.80 16.11
C ALA A 35 15.10 -22.96 17.35
N ARG A 36 16.05 -22.03 17.55
CA ARG A 36 17.01 -22.05 18.65
C ARG A 36 16.44 -21.56 19.98
N HIS A 37 15.60 -20.52 19.96
CA HIS A 37 15.14 -19.86 21.19
C HIS A 37 13.79 -20.34 21.69
N ILE A 38 12.95 -20.94 20.84
CA ILE A 38 11.64 -21.48 21.24
C ILE A 38 11.62 -23.00 21.08
N SER A 39 11.64 -23.49 19.84
CA SER A 39 11.77 -24.91 19.52
C SER A 39 11.96 -25.11 18.03
N SER A 40 12.61 -26.22 17.65
CA SER A 40 12.79 -26.62 16.25
C SER A 40 11.46 -26.70 15.48
N ALA A 41 10.40 -27.18 16.13
CA ALA A 41 9.06 -27.24 15.54
C ALA A 41 8.50 -25.86 15.17
N VAL A 42 8.71 -24.83 16.02
CA VAL A 42 8.26 -23.46 15.73
C VAL A 42 9.02 -22.85 14.55
N GLY A 43 10.33 -23.10 14.46
CA GLY A 43 11.12 -22.70 13.30
C GLY A 43 10.64 -23.36 12.00
N ALA A 44 10.31 -24.65 12.04
CA ALA A 44 9.76 -25.37 10.90
C ALA A 44 8.37 -24.86 10.48
N ILE A 45 7.48 -24.61 11.44
CA ILE A 45 6.15 -24.02 11.18
C ILE A 45 6.31 -22.65 10.52
N PHE A 46 7.21 -21.80 11.02
CA PHE A 46 7.47 -20.50 10.41
C PHE A 46 7.97 -20.63 8.96
N ALA A 47 8.86 -21.57 8.68
CA ALA A 47 9.35 -21.80 7.32
C ALA A 47 8.23 -22.26 6.37
N VAL A 48 7.34 -23.16 6.82
CA VAL A 48 6.18 -23.61 6.02
C VAL A 48 5.21 -22.45 5.77
N LEU A 49 4.91 -21.66 6.80
CA LEU A 49 4.06 -20.46 6.66
C LEU A 49 4.66 -19.43 5.70
N LEU A 50 5.98 -19.24 5.76
CA LEU A 50 6.69 -18.33 4.86
C LEU A 50 6.60 -18.80 3.40
N ILE A 51 6.73 -20.11 3.14
CA ILE A 51 6.59 -20.66 1.79
C ILE A 51 5.18 -20.41 1.26
N ASP A 52 4.15 -20.75 2.03
CA ASP A 52 2.74 -20.54 1.65
C ASP A 52 2.44 -19.06 1.36
N ALA A 53 2.80 -18.17 2.28
CA ALA A 53 2.62 -16.73 2.12
C ALA A 53 3.37 -16.17 0.89
N SER A 54 4.57 -16.68 0.61
CA SER A 54 5.37 -16.25 -0.54
C SER A 54 4.76 -16.66 -1.87
N VAL A 55 4.19 -17.87 -1.96
CA VAL A 55 3.52 -18.34 -3.19
C VAL A 55 2.27 -17.50 -3.49
N ILE A 56 1.46 -17.24 -2.47
CA ILE A 56 0.26 -16.37 -2.59
C ILE A 56 0.68 -14.95 -3.01
N GLY A 57 1.68 -14.39 -2.32
CA GLY A 57 2.18 -13.04 -2.60
C GLY A 57 2.77 -12.91 -4.00
N ALA A 58 3.64 -13.84 -4.41
CA ALA A 58 4.23 -13.84 -5.74
C ALA A 58 3.17 -13.93 -6.84
N SER A 59 2.16 -14.78 -6.66
CA SER A 59 1.06 -14.93 -7.62
C SER A 59 0.22 -13.65 -7.70
N ALA A 60 -0.17 -13.07 -6.57
CA ALA A 60 -0.99 -11.87 -6.52
C ALA A 60 -0.26 -10.66 -7.14
N VAL A 61 1.00 -10.43 -6.78
CA VAL A 61 1.81 -9.30 -7.30
C VAL A 61 2.04 -9.47 -8.80
N THR A 62 2.48 -10.66 -9.25
CA THR A 62 2.78 -10.87 -10.67
C THR A 62 1.53 -10.73 -11.55
N LEU A 63 0.38 -11.25 -11.09
CA LEU A 63 -0.89 -11.07 -11.80
C LEU A 63 -1.32 -9.61 -11.83
N ALA A 64 -1.31 -8.91 -10.68
CA ALA A 64 -1.68 -7.50 -10.60
C ALA A 64 -0.79 -6.62 -11.50
N THR A 65 0.52 -6.86 -11.51
CA THR A 65 1.46 -6.18 -12.41
C THR A 65 1.13 -6.47 -13.87
N SER A 66 0.90 -7.73 -14.23
CA SER A 66 0.57 -8.11 -15.61
C SER A 66 -0.72 -7.45 -16.10
N TYR A 67 -1.73 -7.32 -15.23
CA TYR A 67 -2.96 -6.56 -15.52
C TYR A 67 -2.69 -5.07 -15.69
N ALA A 68 -1.94 -4.46 -14.78
CA ALA A 68 -1.61 -3.04 -14.86
C ALA A 68 -0.84 -2.69 -16.15
N PHE A 69 0.14 -3.50 -16.53
CA PHE A 69 0.82 -3.37 -17.82
C PHE A 69 -0.20 -3.55 -18.96
N GLY A 70 -1.06 -4.56 -18.88
CA GLY A 70 -2.05 -4.81 -19.90
C GLY A 70 -3.03 -3.65 -20.15
N ASP A 71 -3.47 -2.99 -19.08
CA ASP A 71 -4.35 -1.83 -19.12
C ASP A 71 -3.66 -0.58 -19.68
N VAL A 72 -2.39 -0.34 -19.29
CA VAL A 72 -1.60 0.82 -19.77
C VAL A 72 -1.30 0.73 -21.26
N PHE A 73 -0.99 -0.45 -21.77
CA PHE A 73 -0.69 -0.66 -23.20
C PHE A 73 -1.96 -0.83 -24.05
N GLY A 74 -3.17 -0.75 -23.47
CA GLY A 74 -4.45 -0.81 -24.20
C GLY A 74 -4.71 -2.16 -24.88
N ILE A 75 -4.02 -3.21 -24.45
CA ILE A 75 -4.13 -4.55 -25.02
C ILE A 75 -5.35 -5.22 -24.37
N ARG A 76 -6.17 -5.95 -25.14
CA ARG A 76 -7.40 -6.57 -24.64
C ARG A 76 -7.10 -7.80 -23.77
N HIS A 77 -7.09 -7.63 -22.45
CA HIS A 77 -6.74 -8.65 -21.47
C HIS A 77 -7.95 -9.39 -20.89
N SER A 78 -7.85 -10.71 -20.77
CA SER A 78 -8.73 -11.53 -19.95
C SER A 78 -7.98 -12.79 -19.53
N LEU A 79 -8.03 -13.14 -18.25
CA LEU A 79 -7.64 -14.46 -17.69
C LEU A 79 -8.33 -15.64 -18.42
N HIS A 80 -9.37 -15.36 -19.21
CA HIS A 80 -10.14 -16.33 -20.00
C HIS A 80 -9.68 -16.49 -21.46
N ARG A 81 -8.65 -15.76 -21.93
CA ARG A 81 -8.14 -15.89 -23.29
C ARG A 81 -7.00 -16.90 -23.39
N SER A 82 -7.05 -17.73 -24.44
CA SER A 82 -6.08 -18.79 -24.68
C SER A 82 -4.64 -18.26 -24.77
N TRP A 83 -3.67 -19.10 -24.40
CA TRP A 83 -2.22 -18.86 -24.41
C TRP A 83 -1.68 -18.29 -25.75
N ARG A 84 -2.45 -18.42 -26.84
CA ARG A 84 -2.11 -17.90 -28.17
C ARG A 84 -2.49 -16.43 -28.39
N GLU A 85 -3.44 -15.87 -27.66
CA GLU A 85 -3.95 -14.50 -27.85
C GLU A 85 -3.31 -13.45 -26.93
N ALA A 86 -2.73 -13.86 -25.79
CA ALA A 86 -2.18 -12.94 -24.77
C ALA A 86 -0.67 -13.13 -24.52
N LYS A 87 0.13 -13.28 -25.58
CA LYS A 87 1.60 -13.52 -25.48
C LYS A 87 2.34 -12.46 -24.64
N LEU A 88 1.90 -11.20 -24.70
CA LEU A 88 2.51 -10.11 -23.92
C LEU A 88 2.19 -10.22 -22.42
N PHE A 89 0.99 -10.64 -22.05
CA PHE A 89 0.60 -10.84 -20.64
C PHE A 89 1.46 -11.93 -19.99
N TYR A 90 1.52 -13.10 -20.62
CA TYR A 90 2.35 -14.21 -20.14
C TYR A 90 3.84 -13.88 -20.23
N GLY A 91 4.27 -13.09 -21.22
CA GLY A 91 5.65 -12.60 -21.33
C GLY A 91 6.05 -11.72 -20.15
N VAL A 92 5.24 -10.71 -19.80
CA VAL A 92 5.48 -9.84 -18.62
C VAL A 92 5.50 -10.68 -17.35
N PHE A 93 4.54 -11.59 -17.19
CA PHE A 93 4.49 -12.51 -16.05
C PHE A 93 5.80 -13.32 -15.92
N THR A 94 6.24 -13.98 -16.99
CA THR A 94 7.47 -14.78 -16.99
C THR A 94 8.71 -13.94 -16.70
N VAL A 95 8.83 -12.76 -17.30
CA VAL A 95 9.97 -11.86 -17.07
C VAL A 95 10.04 -11.45 -15.60
N VAL A 96 8.91 -11.03 -15.00
CA VAL A 96 8.87 -10.63 -13.59
C VAL A 96 9.30 -11.79 -12.68
N VAL A 97 8.81 -13.00 -12.91
CA VAL A 97 9.16 -14.19 -12.11
C VAL A 97 10.65 -14.55 -12.28
N VAL A 98 11.16 -14.57 -13.51
CA VAL A 98 12.57 -14.91 -13.79
C VAL A 98 13.51 -13.88 -13.18
N VAL A 99 13.21 -12.59 -13.29
CA VAL A 99 14.01 -11.52 -12.68
C VAL A 99 14.00 -11.63 -11.16
N ALA A 100 12.84 -11.86 -10.54
CA ALA A 100 12.75 -12.06 -9.10
C ALA A 100 13.56 -13.29 -8.64
N ALA A 101 13.45 -14.42 -9.35
CA ALA A 101 14.22 -15.62 -9.05
C ALA A 101 15.73 -15.39 -9.21
N ALA A 102 16.15 -14.68 -10.27
CA ALA A 102 17.55 -14.34 -10.49
C ALA A 102 18.11 -13.48 -9.34
N ILE A 103 17.38 -12.45 -8.90
CA ILE A 103 17.79 -11.58 -7.78
C ILE A 103 17.95 -12.39 -6.48
N VAL A 104 17.04 -13.32 -6.19
CA VAL A 104 17.07 -14.15 -4.97
C VAL A 104 18.23 -15.15 -4.98
N LEU A 105 18.65 -15.62 -6.17
CA LEU A 105 19.77 -16.57 -6.31
C LEU A 105 21.15 -15.90 -6.21
N ILE A 106 21.25 -14.56 -6.21
CA ILE A 106 22.52 -13.87 -6.04
C ILE A 106 23.07 -14.16 -4.63
N PRO A 107 24.23 -14.81 -4.51
CA PRO A 107 24.83 -15.07 -3.21
C PRO A 107 25.18 -13.76 -2.50
N SER A 108 24.95 -13.71 -1.19
CA SER A 108 25.18 -12.52 -0.35
C SER A 108 24.33 -11.29 -0.70
N ALA A 109 23.25 -11.43 -1.47
CA ALA A 109 22.30 -10.35 -1.67
C ALA A 109 21.70 -9.91 -0.32
N PRO A 110 21.58 -8.60 -0.04
CA PRO A 110 21.01 -8.10 1.21
C PRO A 110 19.48 -8.20 1.19
N LEU A 111 18.95 -9.42 1.21
CA LEU A 111 17.52 -9.73 1.12
C LEU A 111 16.68 -9.00 2.19
N GLY A 112 17.25 -8.78 3.38
CA GLY A 112 16.64 -7.97 4.43
C GLY A 112 16.40 -6.53 3.99
N LEU A 113 17.44 -5.87 3.47
CA LEU A 113 17.34 -4.49 2.96
C LEU A 113 16.35 -4.39 1.80
N ILE A 114 16.36 -5.35 0.88
CA ILE A 114 15.42 -5.38 -0.24
C ILE A 114 13.98 -5.50 0.29
N THR A 115 13.74 -6.42 1.24
CA THR A 115 12.40 -6.65 1.81
C THR A 115 11.91 -5.42 2.58
N THR A 116 12.74 -4.82 3.42
CA THR A 116 12.35 -3.62 4.19
C THR A 116 12.16 -2.41 3.28
N ALA A 117 12.97 -2.26 2.23
CA ALA A 117 12.80 -1.20 1.23
C ALA A 117 11.47 -1.34 0.46
N VAL A 118 11.11 -2.55 0.02
CA VAL A 118 9.82 -2.80 -0.63
C VAL A 118 8.65 -2.51 0.31
N GLN A 119 8.77 -2.86 1.59
CA GLN A 119 7.76 -2.54 2.60
C GLN A 119 7.62 -1.03 2.82
N ALA A 120 8.74 -0.31 2.90
CA ALA A 120 8.73 1.15 3.00
C ALA A 120 8.07 1.79 1.77
N LEU A 121 8.44 1.34 0.56
CA LEU A 121 7.85 1.80 -0.69
C LEU A 121 6.34 1.52 -0.74
N ALA A 122 5.90 0.33 -0.36
CA ALA A 122 4.48 -0.02 -0.28
C ALA A 122 3.76 0.91 0.70
N GLY A 123 4.30 1.10 1.91
CA GLY A 123 3.76 2.03 2.92
C GLY A 123 3.62 3.46 2.39
N THR A 124 4.58 3.91 1.58
CA THR A 124 4.58 5.23 0.96
C THR A 124 3.60 5.37 -0.20
N LEU A 125 3.36 4.31 -0.97
CA LEU A 125 2.44 4.32 -2.12
C LEU A 125 0.97 4.13 -1.70
N LEU A 126 0.72 3.49 -0.55
CA LEU A 126 -0.64 3.24 -0.03
C LEU A 126 -1.53 4.49 0.03
N PRO A 127 -1.10 5.64 0.61
CA PRO A 127 -1.93 6.83 0.66
C PRO A 127 -2.38 7.31 -0.73
N SER A 128 -1.50 7.20 -1.74
CA SER A 128 -1.83 7.60 -3.10
C SER A 128 -2.93 6.71 -3.69
N ALA A 129 -2.75 5.39 -3.62
CA ALA A 129 -3.74 4.44 -4.09
C ALA A 129 -5.08 4.63 -3.35
N SER A 130 -5.05 4.84 -2.04
CA SER A 130 -6.24 5.11 -1.23
C SER A 130 -6.93 6.42 -1.59
N LEU A 131 -6.20 7.49 -1.93
CA LEU A 131 -6.79 8.73 -2.42
C LEU A 131 -7.49 8.52 -3.75
N PHE A 132 -6.86 7.83 -4.70
CA PHE A 132 -7.49 7.52 -5.99
C PHE A 132 -8.75 6.65 -5.81
N LEU A 133 -8.68 5.65 -4.94
CA LEU A 133 -9.84 4.83 -4.58
C LEU A 133 -10.95 5.69 -3.98
N LEU A 134 -10.63 6.59 -3.05
CA LEU A 134 -11.62 7.50 -2.45
C LEU A 134 -12.25 8.43 -3.48
N LEU A 135 -11.46 8.95 -4.43
CA LEU A 135 -11.98 9.77 -5.52
C LEU A 135 -12.91 8.98 -6.43
N LEU A 136 -12.59 7.71 -6.72
CA LEU A 136 -13.44 6.81 -7.51
C LEU A 136 -14.73 6.44 -6.75
N CYS A 137 -14.62 6.17 -5.44
CA CYS A 137 -15.74 5.91 -4.55
C CYS A 137 -16.70 7.10 -4.41
N ASN A 138 -16.21 8.30 -4.69
CA ASN A 138 -16.98 9.52 -4.67
C ASN A 138 -17.45 9.98 -6.06
N ASP A 139 -17.18 9.22 -7.13
CA ASP A 139 -17.50 9.60 -8.50
C ASP A 139 -18.90 9.10 -8.91
N PRO A 140 -19.91 9.99 -9.07
CA PRO A 140 -21.26 9.58 -9.45
C PRO A 140 -21.34 9.04 -10.88
N ALA A 141 -20.41 9.37 -11.77
CA ALA A 141 -20.41 8.84 -13.12
C ALA A 141 -20.09 7.33 -13.13
N VAL A 142 -19.23 6.88 -12.20
CA VAL A 142 -18.80 5.48 -12.10
C VAL A 142 -19.76 4.68 -11.22
N LEU A 143 -20.06 5.18 -10.01
CA LEU A 143 -20.84 4.44 -9.00
C LEU A 143 -22.32 4.82 -8.95
N GLY A 144 -22.74 5.88 -9.64
CA GLY A 144 -24.13 6.34 -9.65
C GLY A 144 -24.69 6.52 -8.23
N PRO A 145 -25.77 5.81 -7.86
CA PRO A 145 -26.39 5.94 -6.54
C PRO A 145 -25.60 5.24 -5.41
N TRP A 146 -24.53 4.50 -5.72
CA TRP A 146 -23.64 3.82 -4.76
C TRP A 146 -22.45 4.67 -4.29
N VAL A 147 -22.46 5.96 -4.59
CA VAL A 147 -21.47 6.93 -4.10
C VAL A 147 -21.41 6.92 -2.57
N ASN A 148 -20.19 7.16 -2.07
CA ASN A 148 -19.90 7.12 -0.65
C ASN A 148 -20.79 8.08 0.16
N LYS A 149 -21.32 7.59 1.29
CA LYS A 149 -22.08 8.44 2.21
C LYS A 149 -21.15 9.45 2.89
N PRO A 150 -21.65 10.63 3.33
CA PRO A 150 -20.82 11.64 3.99
C PRO A 150 -20.02 11.11 5.18
N TRP A 151 -20.60 10.21 6.00
CA TRP A 151 -19.90 9.62 7.14
C TRP A 151 -18.74 8.68 6.72
N LEU A 152 -18.95 7.88 5.67
CA LEU A 152 -17.90 7.02 5.12
C LEU A 152 -16.79 7.86 4.49
N ASN A 153 -17.15 9.01 3.91
CA ASN A 153 -16.17 9.95 3.38
C ASN A 153 -15.34 10.61 4.51
N VAL A 154 -15.96 10.94 5.64
CA VAL A 154 -15.25 11.40 6.85
C VAL A 154 -14.30 10.32 7.35
N LEU A 155 -14.78 9.08 7.52
CA LEU A 155 -13.93 7.96 7.94
C LEU A 155 -12.76 7.72 6.99
N ALA A 156 -13.02 7.68 5.68
CA ALA A 156 -11.99 7.51 4.67
C ALA A 156 -10.98 8.67 4.65
N THR A 157 -11.44 9.90 4.89
CA THR A 157 -10.56 11.08 5.00
C THR A 157 -9.66 10.98 6.24
N VAL A 158 -10.19 10.52 7.38
CA VAL A 158 -9.41 10.29 8.60
C VAL A 158 -8.36 9.20 8.37
N ILE A 159 -8.75 8.06 7.78
CA ILE A 159 -7.82 6.97 7.44
C ILE A 159 -6.73 7.48 6.50
N LEU A 160 -7.09 8.19 5.44
CA LEU A 160 -6.14 8.74 4.49
C LEU A 160 -5.19 9.74 5.14
N ALA A 161 -5.70 10.62 6.01
CA ALA A 161 -4.88 11.58 6.75
C ALA A 161 -3.86 10.88 7.64
N ILE A 162 -4.29 9.84 8.37
CA ILE A 162 -3.40 9.02 9.21
C ILE A 162 -2.35 8.30 8.36
N LEU A 163 -2.74 7.72 7.22
CA LEU A 163 -1.81 7.07 6.29
C LEU A 163 -0.76 8.04 5.75
N VAL A 164 -1.16 9.25 5.35
CA VAL A 164 -0.23 10.30 4.90
C VAL A 164 0.69 10.72 6.04
N MET A 165 0.16 10.94 7.24
CA MET A 165 0.96 11.31 8.42
C MET A 165 2.01 10.24 8.75
N LEU A 166 1.61 8.97 8.85
CA LEU A 166 2.52 7.87 9.17
C LEU A 166 3.59 7.71 8.09
N SER A 167 3.24 7.89 6.83
CA SER A 167 4.21 7.84 5.75
C SER A 167 5.17 9.04 5.77
N LEU A 168 4.69 10.25 6.06
CA LEU A 168 5.57 11.41 6.24
C LEU A 168 6.54 11.20 7.41
N ILE A 169 6.08 10.62 8.52
CA ILE A 169 6.95 10.23 9.64
C ILE A 169 8.03 9.25 9.17
N LEU A 170 7.65 8.22 8.41
CA LEU A 170 8.58 7.22 7.88
C LEU A 170 9.64 7.87 6.98
N VAL A 171 9.22 8.68 6.00
CA VAL A 171 10.13 9.35 5.07
C VAL A 171 11.07 10.28 5.83
N PHE A 172 10.54 11.08 6.75
CA PHE A 172 11.31 12.07 7.49
C PHE A 172 12.31 11.41 8.46
N SER A 173 11.90 10.37 9.19
CA SER A 173 12.79 9.65 10.12
C SER A 173 13.87 8.86 9.38
N THR A 174 13.58 8.39 8.16
CA THR A 174 14.55 7.69 7.31
C THR A 174 15.69 8.61 6.88
N ILE A 175 15.41 9.90 6.62
CA ILE A 175 16.41 10.89 6.17
C ILE A 175 17.11 11.52 7.35
N PHE A 176 16.33 11.97 8.34
CA PHE A 176 16.81 12.65 9.52
C PHE A 176 16.84 11.67 10.68
N SER A 177 17.76 10.71 10.63
CA SER A 177 17.95 9.69 11.68
C SER A 177 18.22 10.28 13.08
N GLY A 178 18.65 11.54 13.14
CA GLY A 178 18.86 12.29 14.39
C GLY A 178 17.60 12.92 15.00
N VAL A 179 16.45 12.88 14.33
CA VAL A 179 15.20 13.47 14.84
C VAL A 179 14.40 12.40 15.58
N SER A 180 13.93 12.74 16.80
CA SER A 180 13.15 11.81 17.59
C SER A 180 11.79 11.53 16.95
N VAL A 181 11.46 10.25 16.79
CA VAL A 181 10.17 9.79 16.23
C VAL A 181 9.00 10.33 17.07
N THR A 182 9.19 10.44 18.38
CA THR A 182 8.20 11.02 19.30
C THR A 182 7.88 12.48 18.98
N LEU A 183 8.90 13.30 18.65
CA LEU A 183 8.68 14.70 18.25
C LEU A 183 7.91 14.78 16.94
N LEU A 184 8.29 13.96 15.94
CA LEU A 184 7.57 13.90 14.65
C LEU A 184 6.11 13.50 14.86
N LEU A 185 5.84 12.54 15.73
CA LEU A 185 4.48 12.09 16.05
C LEU A 185 3.66 13.22 16.69
N ILE A 186 4.22 13.95 17.66
CA ILE A 186 3.53 15.07 18.31
C ILE A 186 3.25 16.19 17.30
N VAL A 187 4.23 16.58 16.50
CA VAL A 187 4.12 17.70 15.54
C VAL A 187 3.15 17.36 14.41
N PHE A 188 3.36 16.24 13.72
CA PHE A 188 2.46 15.83 12.63
C PHE A 188 1.08 15.45 13.16
N GLY A 189 0.99 14.85 14.35
CA GLY A 189 -0.27 14.51 15.00
C GLY A 189 -1.08 15.74 15.36
N GLY A 190 -0.44 16.76 15.93
CA GLY A 190 -1.07 18.05 16.21
C GLY A 190 -1.59 18.73 14.93
N MET A 191 -0.80 18.75 13.86
CA MET A 191 -1.21 19.30 12.57
C MET A 191 -2.38 18.53 11.95
N LEU A 192 -2.38 17.20 12.07
CA LEU A 192 -3.47 16.36 11.58
C LEU A 192 -4.77 16.63 12.33
N VAL A 193 -4.73 16.70 13.67
CA VAL A 193 -5.91 17.00 14.49
C VAL A 193 -6.44 18.40 14.17
N ALA A 194 -5.57 19.41 14.11
CA ALA A 194 -5.96 20.77 13.74
C ALA A 194 -6.58 20.84 12.34
N GLY A 195 -6.00 20.13 11.36
CA GLY A 195 -6.51 20.05 10.00
C GLY A 195 -7.89 19.39 9.93
N LEU A 196 -8.10 18.28 10.64
CA LEU A 196 -9.39 17.59 10.70
C LEU A 196 -10.46 18.45 11.37
N ILE A 197 -10.12 19.19 12.43
CA ILE A 197 -11.02 20.15 13.09
C ILE A 197 -11.39 21.28 12.12
N GLY A 198 -10.41 21.86 11.43
CA GLY A 198 -10.62 22.92 10.44
C GLY A 198 -11.55 22.48 9.30
N ILE A 199 -11.31 21.29 8.74
CA ILE A 199 -12.20 20.69 7.74
C ILE A 199 -13.60 20.50 8.32
N GLY A 200 -13.71 19.92 9.53
CA GLY A 200 -14.99 19.70 10.20
C GLY A 200 -15.80 20.99 10.38
N ILE A 201 -15.16 22.10 10.76
CA ILE A 201 -15.80 23.41 10.91
C ILE A 201 -16.30 23.94 9.55
N VAL A 202 -15.48 23.85 8.50
CA VAL A 202 -15.84 24.31 7.15
C VAL A 202 -16.98 23.47 6.56
N THR A 203 -16.99 22.17 6.80
CA THR A 203 -18.00 21.26 6.23
C THR A 203 -19.30 21.19 7.02
N ARG A 204 -19.31 21.66 8.29
CA ARG A 204 -20.50 21.65 9.16
C ARG A 204 -21.69 22.45 8.59
N GLY A 205 -21.45 23.43 7.73
CA GLY A 205 -22.48 24.22 7.06
C GLY A 205 -23.11 23.54 5.83
N SER A 206 -22.52 22.46 5.32
CA SER A 206 -23.03 21.75 4.15
C SER A 206 -23.97 20.64 4.59
N LEU A 207 -25.26 20.96 4.73
CA LEU A 207 -26.32 19.97 4.91
C LEU A 207 -26.19 18.91 3.80
N ALA A 208 -26.00 17.65 4.19
CA ALA A 208 -26.01 16.54 3.25
C ALA A 208 -27.38 16.53 2.53
N PRO A 209 -27.44 16.45 1.20
CA PRO A 209 -28.69 16.30 0.50
C PRO A 209 -29.40 15.05 1.02
N ALA A 210 -30.69 15.16 1.36
CA ALA A 210 -31.50 14.00 1.72
C ALA A 210 -31.48 13.01 0.54
N VAL A 211 -31.07 11.76 0.80
CA VAL A 211 -31.07 10.71 -0.23
C VAL A 211 -32.53 10.45 -0.62
N SER A 212 -32.90 10.80 -1.85
CA SER A 212 -34.28 10.61 -2.33
C SER A 212 -34.66 9.11 -2.37
N GLU A 213 -35.94 8.80 -2.17
CA GLU A 213 -36.45 7.41 -2.31
C GLU A 213 -36.20 6.85 -3.72
N ARG A 214 -36.25 7.68 -4.78
CA ARG A 214 -35.87 7.29 -6.15
C ARG A 214 -34.42 6.80 -6.24
N ALA A 215 -33.50 7.45 -5.51
CA ALA A 215 -32.10 7.03 -5.46
C ALA A 215 -31.87 5.70 -4.73
N LYS A 216 -32.87 5.16 -3.99
CA LYS A 216 -32.80 3.82 -3.41
C LYS A 216 -33.25 2.74 -4.41
N GLU A 217 -34.30 3.01 -5.19
CA GLU A 217 -34.74 2.08 -6.25
C GLU A 217 -33.70 1.96 -7.37
N GLU A 218 -33.09 3.08 -7.77
CA GLU A 218 -32.03 3.11 -8.79
C GLU A 218 -30.78 2.30 -8.39
N ARG A 219 -30.53 2.06 -7.09
CA ARG A 219 -29.37 1.25 -6.63
C ARG A 219 -29.44 -0.18 -7.12
N PHE A 220 -30.62 -0.78 -7.06
CA PHE A 220 -30.79 -2.19 -7.41
C PHE A 220 -30.72 -2.43 -8.92
N THR A 221 -30.98 -1.40 -9.72
CA THR A 221 -30.97 -1.46 -11.19
C THR A 221 -29.74 -0.81 -11.82
N TRP A 222 -28.90 -0.14 -11.05
CA TRP A 222 -27.71 0.55 -11.56
C TRP A 222 -26.73 -0.40 -12.24
N ARG A 223 -26.34 -0.04 -13.47
CA ARG A 223 -25.22 -0.64 -14.19
C ARG A 223 -24.30 0.48 -14.64
N MET A 224 -22.99 0.30 -14.42
CA MET A 224 -21.98 1.25 -14.86
C MET A 224 -22.09 1.45 -16.39
N PRO A 225 -22.25 2.69 -16.88
CA PRO A 225 -22.25 2.97 -18.31
C PRO A 225 -20.93 2.52 -18.95
N PRO A 226 -20.93 2.15 -20.25
CA PRO A 226 -19.71 1.87 -20.99
C PRO A 226 -18.69 3.00 -20.81
N ILE A 227 -17.41 2.66 -20.61
CA ILE A 227 -16.33 3.60 -20.27
C ILE A 227 -16.23 4.76 -21.28
N ALA A 228 -16.54 4.51 -22.55
CA ALA A 228 -16.54 5.51 -23.62
C ALA A 228 -17.60 6.62 -23.47
N LEU A 229 -18.64 6.37 -22.67
CA LEU A 229 -19.74 7.31 -22.40
C LEU A 229 -19.58 8.03 -21.06
N LEU A 230 -18.55 7.71 -20.29
CA LEU A 230 -18.29 8.37 -19.01
C LEU A 230 -17.76 9.78 -19.24
N THR A 231 -18.49 10.76 -18.72
CA THR A 231 -18.06 12.15 -18.71
C THR A 231 -16.81 12.29 -17.84
N ARG A 232 -15.81 13.03 -18.33
CA ARG A 232 -14.61 13.30 -17.54
C ARG A 232 -15.00 14.04 -16.25
N PRO A 233 -14.49 13.62 -15.08
CA PRO A 233 -14.82 14.30 -13.83
C PRO A 233 -14.38 15.76 -13.88
N VAL A 234 -15.30 16.69 -13.59
CA VAL A 234 -15.01 18.12 -13.58
C VAL A 234 -14.04 18.40 -12.42
N PRO A 235 -12.84 18.96 -12.67
CA PRO A 235 -11.85 19.14 -11.62
C PRO A 235 -12.32 20.21 -10.62
N SER A 236 -12.68 19.79 -9.40
CA SER A 236 -12.89 20.73 -8.29
C SER A 236 -11.53 21.27 -7.81
N ARG A 237 -11.50 22.51 -7.28
CA ARG A 237 -10.26 23.11 -6.76
C ARG A 237 -9.61 22.23 -5.68
N GLY A 238 -10.43 21.65 -4.79
CA GLY A 238 -9.96 20.70 -3.76
C GLY A 238 -9.36 19.42 -4.35
N ARG A 239 -9.99 18.82 -5.37
CA ARG A 239 -9.46 17.62 -6.05
C ARG A 239 -8.14 17.93 -6.76
N ARG A 240 -8.02 19.08 -7.40
CA ARG A 240 -6.76 19.50 -8.05
C ARG A 240 -5.64 19.66 -7.04
N ILE A 241 -5.89 20.38 -5.94
CA ILE A 241 -4.91 20.58 -4.85
C ILE A 241 -4.50 19.23 -4.24
N GLY A 242 -5.47 18.35 -3.95
CA GLY A 242 -5.21 17.02 -3.39
C GLY A 242 -4.36 16.15 -4.33
N MET A 243 -4.66 16.14 -5.63
CA MET A 243 -3.87 15.41 -6.62
C MET A 243 -2.45 15.96 -6.76
N THR A 244 -2.28 17.29 -6.77
CA THR A 244 -0.94 17.89 -6.84
C THR A 244 -0.13 17.66 -5.58
N ALA A 245 -0.75 17.79 -4.40
CA ALA A 245 -0.08 17.55 -3.13
C ALA A 245 0.33 16.08 -2.99
N MET A 246 -0.55 15.15 -3.35
CA MET A 246 -0.25 13.72 -3.33
C MET A 246 0.83 13.37 -4.36
N GLY A 247 0.77 13.93 -5.58
CA GLY A 247 1.81 13.73 -6.59
C GLY A 247 3.18 14.23 -6.14
N ALA A 248 3.24 15.42 -5.54
CA ALA A 248 4.46 15.96 -4.96
C ALA A 248 4.99 15.08 -3.82
N TYR A 249 4.11 14.63 -2.92
CA TYR A 249 4.46 13.71 -1.84
C TYR A 249 5.05 12.39 -2.37
N ILE A 250 4.44 11.75 -3.39
CA ILE A 250 4.96 10.52 -3.97
C ILE A 250 6.34 10.75 -4.59
N ALA A 251 6.49 11.81 -5.39
CA ALA A 251 7.74 12.12 -6.06
C ALA A 251 8.88 12.32 -5.04
N VAL A 252 8.61 13.12 -4.01
CA VAL A 252 9.55 13.37 -2.91
C VAL A 252 9.85 12.07 -2.17
N ALA A 253 8.84 11.31 -1.75
CA ALA A 253 9.04 10.11 -0.95
C ALA A 253 9.76 8.99 -1.71
N VAL A 254 9.44 8.76 -2.98
CA VAL A 254 10.13 7.77 -3.83
C VAL A 254 11.58 8.17 -4.06
N LEU A 255 11.84 9.45 -4.38
CA LEU A 255 13.20 9.94 -4.58
C LEU A 255 14.04 9.78 -3.31
N LEU A 256 13.47 10.09 -2.15
CA LEU A 256 14.15 9.96 -0.86
C LEU A 256 14.41 8.50 -0.48
N LEU A 257 13.46 7.60 -0.73
CA LEU A 257 13.67 6.17 -0.54
C LEU A 257 14.76 5.61 -1.46
N LEU A 258 14.82 6.08 -2.71
CA LEU A 258 15.90 5.71 -3.64
C LEU A 258 17.26 6.20 -3.17
N VAL A 259 17.37 7.45 -2.73
CA VAL A 259 18.62 7.99 -2.15
C VAL A 259 19.04 7.15 -0.95
N LYS A 260 18.12 6.83 -0.05
CA LYS A 260 18.46 6.00 1.11
C LYS A 260 18.87 4.58 0.75
N ALA A 261 18.19 3.96 -0.22
CA ALA A 261 18.56 2.64 -0.71
C ALA A 261 19.98 2.63 -1.31
N ILE A 262 20.34 3.69 -2.03
CA ILE A 262 21.69 3.90 -2.58
C ILE A 262 22.70 4.09 -1.44
N GLU A 263 22.44 4.98 -0.48
CA GLU A 263 23.32 5.19 0.69
C GLU A 263 23.58 3.90 1.47
N LEU A 264 22.52 3.11 1.72
CA LEU A 264 22.63 1.84 2.42
C LEU A 264 23.33 0.76 1.58
N GLY A 265 23.20 0.82 0.25
CA GLY A 265 23.86 -0.11 -0.67
C GLY A 265 25.35 0.16 -0.90
N PHE A 266 25.77 1.44 -0.88
CA PHE A 266 27.17 1.86 -1.04
C PHE A 266 27.91 2.08 0.29
N GLY A 267 27.19 2.15 1.42
CA GLY A 267 27.74 2.39 2.76
C GLY A 267 28.27 1.14 3.48
N HIS A 268 28.63 0.09 2.75
CA HIS A 268 29.37 -1.07 3.27
C HIS A 268 30.88 -0.84 3.21
#